data_AF-A0A6H1ZV50-F1
#
_entry.id   AF-A0A6H1ZV50-F1
#
_cell.length_a   1.000
_cell.length_b   1.000
_cell.length_c   1.000
_cell.angle_alpha   90.00
_cell.angle_beta   90.00
_cell.angle_gamma   90.00
#
_symmetry.space_group_name_H-M   'P 1'
#
loop_
_entity.id
_entity.type
_entity.pdbx_description
1 polymer ?
#
loop_
_entity_poly.entity_id
_entity_poly.type
_entity_poly.pdbx_seq_one_letter_code
_entity_poly.pdbx_strand_id
1 'polypeptide(L)' 'MPLTKKGTKIKKAMVKHYGSKKKGEQVFYASQNVGKIKGTHKKRKKKK' A
#
# COMPACT_ATOMS: atom_id res chain seq x y z
N MET A 1 -8.48 3.53 -2.39
CA MET A 1 -8.98 2.14 -2.31
C MET A 1 -8.91 1.68 -0.84
N PRO A 2 -9.81 0.82 -0.35
CA PRO A 2 -9.66 0.27 0.99
C PRO A 2 -8.45 -0.67 1.06
N LEU A 3 -7.60 -0.51 2.07
CA LEU A 3 -6.44 -1.38 2.29
C LEU A 3 -6.87 -2.79 2.72
N THR A 4 -6.09 -3.79 2.33
CA THR A 4 -6.22 -5.16 2.86
C THR A 4 -5.44 -5.30 4.17
N LYS A 5 -5.64 -6.41 4.89
CA LYS A 5 -4.80 -6.78 6.05
C LYS A 5 -3.31 -6.86 5.67
N LYS A 6 -3.00 -7.31 4.44
CA LYS A 6 -1.65 -7.32 3.89
C LYS A 6 -1.13 -5.91 3.62
N GLY A 7 -1.94 -5.07 2.95
CA GLY A 7 -1.58 -3.68 2.65
C GLY A 7 -1.29 -2.86 3.89
N THR A 8 -2.09 -3.01 4.95
CA THR A 8 -1.87 -2.33 6.24
C THR A 8 -0.58 -2.77 6.92
N LYS A 9 -0.23 -4.07 6.93
CA LYS A 9 1.05 -4.55 7.47
C LYS A 9 2.25 -3.96 6.71
N ILE A 10 2.23 -3.98 5.38
CA ILE A 10 3.32 -3.44 4.55
C ILE A 10 3.45 -1.94 4.74
N LYS A 11 2.32 -1.20 4.75
CA LYS A 11 2.31 0.24 5.02
C LYS A 11 2.94 0.57 6.36
N LYS A 12 2.59 -0.17 7.43
CA LYS A 12 3.20 -0.01 8.76
C LYS A 12 4.70 -0.29 8.75
N ALA A 13 5.14 -1.36 8.08
CA ALA A 13 6.56 -1.70 7.96
C ALA A 13 7.35 -0.60 7.22
N MET A 14 6.79 -0.03 6.15
CA MET A 14 7.42 1.08 5.42
C MET A 14 7.50 2.36 6.25
N VAL A 15 6.44 2.71 6.98
CA VAL A 15 6.50 3.86 7.90
C VAL A 15 7.58 3.66 8.97
N LYS A 16 7.70 2.44 9.51
CA LYS A 16 8.75 2.11 10.49
C LYS A 16 10.15 2.18 9.88
N HIS A 17 10.32 1.67 8.66
CA HIS A 17 11.60 1.66 7.95
C HIS A 17 12.08 3.06 7.57
N TYR A 18 11.19 3.91 7.07
CA TYR A 18 11.54 5.27 6.63
C TYR A 18 11.44 6.32 7.74
N GLY A 19 11.00 5.95 8.94
CA GLY A 19 10.86 6.82 10.12
C GLY A 19 9.79 7.92 10.00
N SER A 20 9.34 8.23 8.78
CA SER A 20 8.31 9.23 8.50
C SER A 20 7.08 8.58 7.91
N LYS A 21 5.92 8.91 8.50
CA LYS A 21 4.62 8.48 7.98
C LYS A 21 4.44 8.92 6.52
N LYS A 22 4.75 10.18 6.19
CA LYS A 22 4.62 10.69 4.81
C LYS A 22 5.50 9.92 3.81
N LYS A 23 6.78 9.72 4.13
CA LYS A 23 7.71 8.99 3.24
C LYS A 23 7.31 7.54 3.07
N GLY A 24 6.98 6.83 4.16
CA GLY A 24 6.55 5.43 4.09
C GLY A 24 5.26 5.26 3.29
N GLU A 25 4.33 6.21 3.38
CA GLU A 25 3.11 6.23 2.57
C GLU A 25 3.40 6.49 1.08
N GLN A 26 4.25 7.47 0.76
CA GLN A 26 4.64 7.76 -0.62
C GLN A 26 5.30 6.56 -1.29
N VAL A 27 6.28 5.93 -0.64
CA VAL A 27 6.98 4.76 -1.19
C VAL A 27 6.02 3.59 -1.36
N PHE A 28 5.10 3.38 -0.41
CA PHE A 28 4.10 2.33 -0.50
C PHE A 28 3.18 2.51 -1.73
N TYR A 29 2.62 3.69 -1.94
CA TYR A 29 1.75 3.94 -3.09
C TYR A 29 2.53 3.92 -4.42
N ALA A 30 3.75 4.49 -4.45
CA ALA A 30 4.62 4.41 -5.62
C ALA A 30 4.93 2.95 -6.00
N SER A 31 5.31 2.12 -5.01
CA SER A 31 5.61 0.70 -5.21
C SER A 31 4.40 -0.10 -5.68
N GLN A 32 3.19 0.29 -5.28
CA GLN A 32 1.97 -0.32 -5.77
C GLN A 32 1.66 0.08 -7.21
N ASN A 33 1.80 1.37 -7.54
CA ASN A 33 1.52 1.89 -8.88
C ASN A 33 2.43 1.24 -9.94
N VAL A 34 3.71 1.06 -9.62
CA VAL A 34 4.66 0.34 -10.49
C VAL A 34 4.50 -1.18 -10.44
N GLY A 35 3.59 -1.71 -9.62
CA GLY A 35 3.28 -3.14 -9.56
C GLY A 35 4.26 -4.01 -8.75
N LYS A 36 5.24 -3.43 -8.04
CA LYS A 36 6.15 -4.16 -7.14
C LYS A 36 5.42 -4.82 -5.97
N ILE A 37 4.41 -4.16 -5.41
CA ILE A 37 3.57 -4.73 -4.35
C ILE A 37 2.11 -4.87 -4.81
N LYS A 38 1.66 -6.12 -4.95
CA LYS A 38 0.31 -6.49 -5.39
C LYS A 38 -0.56 -6.98 -4.23
N GLY A 39 -1.88 -6.81 -4.36
CA GLY A 39 -2.87 -7.26 -3.37
C GLY A 39 -2.91 -6.42 -2.08
N THR A 40 -2.34 -5.22 -2.10
CA THR A 40 -2.33 -4.28 -0.96
C THR A 40 -3.68 -3.58 -0.77
N HIS A 41 -4.47 -3.48 -1.84
CA HIS A 41 -5.78 -2.84 -1.84
C HIS A 41 -6.87 -3.78 -2.33
N LYS A 42 -8.08 -3.63 -1.77
CA LYS A 42 -9.25 -4.32 -2.28
C LYS A 42 -9.54 -3.80 -3.68
N LYS A 43 -9.54 -4.70 -4.67
CA LYS A 43 -10.02 -4.37 -6.01
C LYS A 43 -11.50 -4.03 -5.90
N ARG A 44 -11.91 -2.84 -6.38
CA ARG A 44 -13.33 -2.59 -6.61
C ARG A 44 -13.77 -3.58 -7.68
N LYS A 45 -14.76 -4.44 -7.38
CA LYS A 45 -15.43 -5.21 -8.43
C LYS A 45 -16.01 -4.18 -9.40
N LYS A 46 -15.56 -4.16 -10.65
CA LYS A 46 -16.30 -3.46 -11.71
C LYS A 46 -17.67 -4.13 -11.73
N LYS A 47 -18.74 -3.39 -11.42
CA LYS A 47 -20.08 -3.83 -11.80
C LYS A 47 -20.06 -3.91 -13.33
N LYS A 48 -20.36 -5.10 -13.86
CA LYS A 48 -20.59 -5.29 -15.30
C LYS A 48 -21.83 -4.52 -15.69
#